data_AF-W0J3V8-F1
#
_entry.id   AF-W0J3V8-F1
#
_cell.length_a   1.000
_cell.length_b   1.000
_cell.length_c   1.000
_cell.angle_alpha   90.00
_cell.angle_beta   90.00
_cell.angle_gamma   90.00
#
_symmetry.space_group_name_H-M   'P 1'
#
loop_
_entity.id
_entity.type
_entity.pdbx_description
1 polymer ?
#
loop_
_entity_poly.entity_id
_entity_poly.type
_entity_poly.pdbx_seq_one_letter_code
_entity_poly.pdbx_strand_id
1 'polypeptide(L)' 'MTTIDQIVEETRSLPHDTVLELVDRILLNLHGGQSPQHAQAWTTTLQRRVEEVRSGAVQTIPHEETAAKIRRIVGR' A
#
# COMPACT_ATOMS: atom_id res chain seq x y z
N MET A 1 10.94 -27.76 10.30
CA MET A 1 9.73 -27.01 9.91
C MET A 1 9.57 -25.91 10.94
N THR A 2 9.68 -24.65 10.55
CA THR A 2 9.52 -23.53 11.48
C THR A 2 8.04 -23.35 11.80
N THR A 3 7.68 -23.27 13.08
CA THR A 3 6.31 -23.01 13.51
C THR A 3 6.11 -21.51 13.77
N ILE A 4 4.85 -21.07 13.80
CA ILE A 4 4.52 -19.69 14.16
C ILE A 4 5.02 -19.38 15.57
N ASP A 5 4.81 -20.29 16.52
CA ASP A 5 5.25 -20.13 17.91
C ASP A 5 6.77 -19.96 18.01
N GLN A 6 7.54 -20.68 17.20
CA GLN A 6 8.99 -20.55 17.15
C GLN A 6 9.41 -19.16 16.66
N ILE A 7 8.77 -18.62 15.61
CA ILE A 7 9.06 -17.26 15.09
C ILE A 7 8.73 -16.20 16.14
N VAL A 8 7.58 -16.35 16.82
CA VAL A 8 7.18 -15.44 17.89
C VAL A 8 8.18 -15.48 19.04
N GLU A 9 8.64 -16.65 19.46
CA GLU A 9 9.59 -16.74 20.56
C GLU A 9 10.97 -16.15 20.21
N GLU A 10 11.49 -16.43 19.01
CA GLU A 10 12.76 -15.87 18.55
C GLU A 10 12.73 -14.33 18.50
N THR A 11 11.62 -13.75 18.06
CA THR A 11 11.46 -12.28 17.94
C THR A 11 11.36 -11.56 19.28
N ARG A 12 10.98 -12.22 20.38
CA ARG A 12 10.89 -11.61 21.73
C ARG A 12 12.24 -11.10 22.26
N SER A 13 13.32 -11.72 21.82
CA SER A 13 14.69 -11.36 22.23
C SER A 13 15.29 -10.22 21.40
N LEU A 14 14.64 -9.85 20.29
CA LEU A 14 15.15 -8.86 19.36
C LEU A 14 14.81 -7.43 19.81
N PRO A 15 15.63 -6.44 19.43
CA PRO A 15 15.26 -5.04 19.56
C PRO A 15 13.95 -4.74 18.85
N HIS A 16 13.16 -3.83 19.42
CA HIS A 16 11.85 -3.44 18.89
C HIS A 16 11.89 -3.06 17.40
N ASP A 17 12.88 -2.26 16.99
CA ASP A 17 13.00 -1.79 15.60
C ASP A 17 13.30 -2.93 14.63
N THR A 18 14.03 -3.96 15.08
CA THR A 18 14.29 -5.17 14.29
C THR A 18 13.00 -5.97 14.07
N VAL A 19 12.14 -6.05 15.09
CA VAL A 19 10.84 -6.72 14.96
C VAL A 19 9.92 -5.96 14.00
N LEU A 20 9.90 -4.63 14.07
CA LEU A 20 9.14 -3.80 13.13
C LEU A 20 9.60 -4.03 11.68
N GLU A 21 10.90 -3.99 11.42
CA GLU A 21 11.45 -4.23 10.09
C GLU A 21 11.10 -5.63 9.57
N LEU A 22 11.14 -6.64 10.44
CA LEU A 22 10.75 -8.00 10.07
C LEU A 22 9.27 -8.06 9.64
N VAL A 23 8.37 -7.44 10.40
CA VAL A 23 6.94 -7.36 10.09
C VAL A 23 6.73 -6.67 8.74
N ASP A 24 7.39 -5.54 8.51
CA ASP A 24 7.29 -4.80 7.24
C ASP A 24 7.72 -5.66 6.04
N ARG A 25 8.84 -6.38 6.16
CA ARG A 25 9.33 -7.28 5.09
C ARG A 25 8.38 -8.44 4.82
N ILE A 26 7.77 -9.03 5.86
CA ILE A 26 6.78 -10.10 5.71
C ILE A 26 5.54 -9.56 4.98
N LEU A 27 5.00 -8.44 5.45
CA LEU A 27 3.83 -7.81 4.83
C LEU A 27 4.11 -7.43 3.37
N LEU A 28 5.26 -6.84 3.09
CA LEU A 28 5.67 -6.49 1.74
C LEU A 28 5.67 -7.70 0.81
N ASN A 29 6.24 -8.84 1.24
CA ASN A 29 6.25 -10.07 0.45
C ASN A 29 4.85 -10.64 0.26
N LEU A 30 4.00 -10.62 1.29
CA LEU A 30 2.60 -11.05 1.18
C LEU A 30 1.81 -10.22 0.15
N HIS A 31 2.16 -8.95 -0.02
CA HIS A 31 1.58 -8.06 -1.03
C HIS A 31 2.26 -8.14 -2.40
N GLY A 32 3.04 -9.18 -2.68
CA GLY A 32 3.69 -9.41 -3.98
C GLY A 32 5.08 -8.79 -4.10
N GLY A 33 5.66 -8.31 -2.99
CA GLY A 33 7.02 -7.81 -2.92
C GLY A 33 7.26 -6.51 -3.69
N GLN A 34 8.54 -6.15 -3.81
CA GLN A 34 8.99 -5.09 -4.70
C GLN A 34 9.22 -5.70 -6.09
N SER A 35 8.15 -5.85 -6.89
CA SER A 35 8.28 -6.24 -8.29
C SER A 35 8.71 -5.03 -9.12
N PRO A 36 9.92 -5.01 -9.71
CA PRO A 36 10.36 -3.91 -10.57
C PRO A 36 9.40 -3.66 -11.73
N GLN A 37 8.77 -4.74 -12.24
CA GLN A 37 7.77 -4.68 -13.30
C GLN A 37 6.49 -3.97 -12.82
N HIS A 38 6.01 -4.25 -11.61
CA HIS A 38 4.87 -3.53 -11.04
C HIS A 38 5.19 -2.06 -10.78
N ALA A 39 6.38 -1.76 -10.27
CA ALA A 39 6.83 -0.38 -10.06
C ALA A 39 6.88 0.42 -11.38
N GLN A 40 7.41 -0.19 -12.44
CA GLN A 40 7.45 0.42 -13.77
C GLN A 40 6.04 0.59 -14.36
N ALA A 41 5.19 -0.44 -14.30
CA ALA A 41 3.82 -0.37 -14.78
C ALA A 41 3.00 0.70 -14.05
N TRP A 42 3.20 0.83 -12.73
CA TRP A 42 2.58 1.87 -11.93
C TRP A 42 3.06 3.27 -12.32
N THR A 43 4.38 3.44 -12.50
CA THR A 43 4.97 4.71 -12.96
C THR A 43 4.39 5.16 -14.30
N THR A 44 4.35 4.26 -15.29
CA THR A 44 3.74 4.53 -16.60
C THR A 44 2.27 4.92 -16.47
N THR A 45 1.52 4.22 -15.61
CA THR A 45 0.10 4.50 -15.37
C THR A 45 -0.10 5.87 -14.73
N LEU A 46 0.70 6.22 -13.73
CA LEU A 46 0.66 7.52 -13.07
C LEU A 46 0.93 8.67 -14.04
N GLN A 47 2.01 8.57 -14.83
CA GLN A 47 2.36 9.59 -15.81
C GLN A 47 1.23 9.82 -16.81
N ARG A 48 0.66 8.74 -17.37
CA ARG A 48 -0.49 8.82 -18.26
C ARG A 48 -1.71 9.47 -17.59
N ARG A 49 -2.05 9.06 -16.37
CA ARG A 49 -3.21 9.60 -15.62
C ARG A 49 -3.07 11.10 -15.32
N VAL A 50 -1.87 11.55 -14.96
CA VAL A 50 -1.60 12.97 -14.73
C VAL A 50 -1.81 13.78 -16.00
N GLU A 51 -1.33 13.27 -17.15
CA GLU A 51 -1.51 13.95 -18.42
C GLU A 51 -2.98 13.98 -18.88
N GLU A 52 -3.71 12.86 -18.72
CA GLU A 52 -5.15 12.80 -18.99
C GLU A 52 -5.93 13.87 -18.21
N VAL A 53 -5.58 14.07 -16.94
CA VAL A 53 -6.21 15.10 -16.09
C VAL A 53 -5.81 16.50 -16.54
N ARG A 54 -4.53 16.76 -16.80
CA ARG A 54 -4.02 18.09 -17.19
C ARG A 54 -4.53 18.55 -18.54
N SER A 55 -4.63 17.63 -19.50
CA SER A 55 -5.16 17.89 -20.84
C SER A 55 -6.68 18.02 -20.87
N GLY A 56 -7.38 17.65 -19.79
CA GLY A 56 -8.84 17.57 -19.76
C GLY A 56 -9.41 16.40 -20.55
N ALA A 57 -8.59 15.40 -20.92
CA ALA A 57 -9.03 14.20 -21.63
C ALA A 57 -9.95 13.31 -20.78
N VAL A 58 -9.97 13.51 -19.47
CA VAL A 58 -10.87 12.80 -18.53
C VAL A 58 -11.59 13.78 -17.62
N GLN A 59 -12.85 13.44 -17.29
CA GLN A 59 -13.62 14.16 -16.27
C GLN A 59 -13.20 13.68 -14.88
N THR A 60 -12.72 14.60 -14.03
CA THR A 60 -12.42 14.32 -12.62
C THR A 60 -13.67 14.44 -11.76
N ILE A 61 -13.69 13.73 -10.62
CA ILE A 61 -14.74 13.85 -9.61
C ILE A 61 -14.33 14.93 -8.60
N PRO A 62 -15.17 15.92 -8.29
CA PRO A 62 -14.89 16.91 -7.25
C PRO A 62 -14.60 16.27 -5.89
N HIS A 63 -13.68 16.88 -5.14
CA HIS A 63 -13.27 16.37 -3.84
C HIS A 63 -14.46 16.31 -2.86
N GLU A 64 -15.30 17.34 -2.86
CA GLU A 64 -16.45 17.47 -1.96
C GLU A 64 -17.44 16.31 -2.13
N GLU A 65 -17.64 15.85 -3.37
CA GLU A 65 -18.50 14.71 -3.69
C GLU A 65 -17.93 13.41 -3.11
N THR A 66 -16.65 13.15 -3.35
CA THR A 66 -15.98 11.95 -2.80
C THR A 66 -15.94 11.96 -1.28
N ALA A 67 -15.67 13.12 -0.66
CA ALA A 67 -15.66 13.29 0.79
C ALA A 67 -17.05 13.06 1.40
N ALA A 68 -18.12 13.56 0.76
CA ALA A 68 -19.49 13.31 1.19
C ALA A 68 -19.88 11.83 1.08
N LYS A 69 -19.37 11.10 0.08
CA LYS A 69 -19.54 9.66 -0.04
C LYS A 69 -18.83 8.90 1.08
N ILE A 70 -17.57 9.26 1.38
CA ILE A 70 -16.80 8.66 2.47
C ILE A 70 -17.53 8.83 3.80
N ARG A 71 -17.96 10.05 4.14
CA ARG A 71 -18.71 10.31 5.39
C ARG A 71 -19.95 9.44 5.53
N ARG A 72 -20.70 9.20 4.46
CA ARG A 72 -21.86 8.29 4.47
C ARG A 72 -21.49 6.83 4.77
N ILE A 73 -20.29 6.39 4.38
CA ILE A 73 -19.84 5.01 4.56
C ILE A 73 -19.20 4.82 5.94
N VAL A 74 -18.31 5.72 6.35
CA VAL A 74 -17.47 5.53 7.56
C VAL A 74 -17.87 6.41 8.75
N GLY A 75 -18.62 7.49 8.51
CA GLY A 75 -18.91 8.52 9.52
C GLY A 75 -20.16 8.23 10.37
N ARG A 76 -20.26 7.02 10.91
CA ARG A 76 -21.22 6.70 11.98
C ARG A 76 -20.78 7.33 13.29
#